data_AF-A0A534LTH9-F1
#
_entry.id   AF-A0A534LTH9-F1
#
_cell.length_a   1.000
_cell.length_b   1.000
_cell.length_c   1.000
_cell.angle_alpha   90.00
_cell.angle_beta   90.00
_cell.angle_gamma   90.00
#
_symmetry.space_group_name_H-M   'P 1'
#
loop_
_entity.id
_entity.type
_entity.pdbx_description
1 polymer ?
#
loop_
_entity_poly.entity_id
_entity_poly.type
_entity_poly.pdbx_seq_one_letter_code
_entity_poly.pdbx_strand_id
1 'polypeptide(L)'
;MDQQTFQQAIGLLSGEHSLTILRSLRDGNWHLSSEVARTLDIHTTTASKFLQRVADLGLVERQAHDSRTFEYRLRSSHLRFDVDLSDDAGPLREVVDFYVVYFQSLFEKIRSFGAPAIQTEMEHRLTTDHQELRRAVFDQMIVGAQGGIDYLRELVAEVHRDLWSVCAQGLGEVPAKGVFQAALRDAMSVYPDLAYRCGLTRPLES
;
A
#
# COMPACT_ATOMS: atom_id res chain seq x y z
N MET A 1 -7.19 11.79 3.40
CA MET A 1 -7.98 10.98 4.36
C MET A 1 -7.56 9.52 4.23
N ASP A 2 -7.65 8.74 5.31
CA ASP A 2 -7.36 7.30 5.27
C ASP A 2 -8.47 6.52 4.53
N GLN A 3 -8.16 5.26 4.18
CA GLN A 3 -9.05 4.39 3.42
C GLN A 3 -10.40 4.16 4.12
N GLN A 4 -10.41 3.97 5.44
CA GLN A 4 -11.63 3.68 6.20
C GLN A 4 -12.57 4.89 6.22
N THR A 5 -12.02 6.07 6.47
CA THR A 5 -12.73 7.36 6.45
C THR A 5 -13.27 7.63 5.04
N PHE A 6 -12.49 7.34 4.00
CA PHE A 6 -12.95 7.46 2.62
C PHE A 6 -14.12 6.53 2.31
N GLN A 7 -14.06 5.26 2.68
CA GLN A 7 -15.16 4.31 2.47
C GLN A 7 -16.44 4.75 3.17
N GLN A 8 -16.33 5.24 4.41
CA GLN A 8 -17.46 5.79 5.15
C GLN A 8 -18.04 7.04 4.46
N ALA A 9 -17.19 7.95 3.99
CA ALA A 9 -17.60 9.14 3.27
C ALA A 9 -18.33 8.80 1.97
N ILE A 10 -17.79 7.90 1.14
CA ILE A 10 -18.42 7.48 -0.10
C ILE A 10 -19.75 6.78 0.14
N GLY A 11 -19.82 5.87 1.13
CA GLY A 11 -21.06 5.20 1.50
C GLY A 11 -22.14 6.19 1.94
N LEU A 12 -21.76 7.21 2.70
CA LEU A 12 -22.66 8.28 3.14
C LEU A 12 -23.12 9.17 1.97
N LEU A 13 -22.21 9.56 1.08
CA LEU A 13 -22.50 10.44 -0.06
C LEU A 13 -23.30 9.76 -1.17
N SER A 14 -23.27 8.43 -1.23
CA SER A 14 -24.05 7.63 -2.19
C SER A 14 -25.52 7.44 -1.78
N GLY A 15 -25.94 7.99 -0.64
CA GLY A 15 -27.32 7.92 -0.17
C GLY A 15 -28.29 8.78 -0.98
N GLU A 16 -29.56 8.36 -1.02
CA GLU A 16 -30.62 8.96 -1.84
C GLU A 16 -30.77 10.48 -1.68
N HIS A 17 -30.71 10.98 -0.45
CA HIS A 17 -30.87 12.42 -0.16
C HIS A 17 -29.53 13.16 0.04
N SER A 18 -28.40 12.46 -0.01
CA SER A 18 -27.11 12.96 0.48
C SER A 18 -26.63 14.20 -0.27
N LEU A 19 -26.60 14.15 -1.60
CA LEU A 19 -26.17 15.29 -2.42
C LEU A 19 -27.17 16.44 -2.37
N THR A 20 -28.47 16.14 -2.25
CA THR A 20 -29.52 17.17 -2.15
C THR A 20 -29.42 17.94 -0.83
N ILE A 21 -29.16 17.23 0.27
CA ILE A 21 -28.88 17.85 1.58
C ILE A 21 -27.63 18.72 1.50
N LEU A 22 -26.52 18.24 0.95
CA LEU A 22 -25.30 19.06 0.81
C LEU A 22 -25.51 20.30 -0.07
N ARG A 23 -26.28 20.17 -1.17
CA ARG A 23 -26.62 21.30 -2.03
C ARG A 23 -27.49 22.35 -1.34
N SER A 24 -28.20 22.00 -0.28
CA SER A 24 -28.95 22.99 0.53
C SER A 24 -28.04 23.89 1.36
N LEU A 25 -26.84 23.42 1.70
CA LEU A 25 -25.82 24.16 2.47
C LEU A 25 -24.84 24.95 1.60
N ARG A 26 -25.05 24.99 0.28
CA ARG A 26 -24.07 25.52 -0.69
C ARG A 26 -23.83 27.02 -0.59
N ASP A 27 -24.73 27.74 0.08
CA ASP A 27 -24.67 29.19 0.24
C ASP A 27 -23.63 29.62 1.30
N GLY A 28 -23.03 28.66 2.01
CA GLY A 28 -22.02 28.91 3.03
C GLY A 28 -22.60 29.51 4.31
N ASN A 29 -23.93 29.51 4.49
CA ASN A 29 -24.58 29.93 5.72
C ASN A 29 -24.72 28.76 6.71
N TRP A 30 -25.07 29.09 7.95
CA TRP A 30 -25.44 28.12 8.96
C TRP A 30 -26.90 27.73 8.79
N HIS A 31 -27.19 26.42 8.82
CA HIS A 31 -28.55 25.89 8.70
C HIS A 31 -28.85 24.88 9.80
N LEU A 32 -30.07 24.91 10.31
CA LEU A 32 -30.59 23.88 11.19
C LEU A 32 -31.04 22.65 10.39
N SER A 33 -30.96 21.46 10.99
CA SER A 33 -31.49 20.24 10.35
C SER A 33 -32.98 20.33 10.03
N SER A 34 -33.76 21.08 10.82
CA SER A 34 -35.19 21.32 10.58
C SER A 34 -35.47 22.21 9.37
N GLU A 35 -34.58 23.16 9.08
CA GLU A 35 -34.69 24.06 7.91
C GLU A 35 -34.38 23.31 6.62
N VAL A 36 -33.30 22.53 6.64
CA VAL A 36 -32.94 21.62 5.54
C VAL A 36 -34.08 20.63 5.28
N ALA A 37 -34.59 20.00 6.32
CA ALA A 37 -35.67 19.02 6.22
C ALA A 37 -36.94 19.60 5.59
N ARG A 38 -37.35 20.80 6.04
CA ARG A 38 -38.49 21.53 5.50
C ARG A 38 -38.29 21.95 4.05
N THR A 39 -37.08 22.37 3.67
CA THR A 39 -36.75 22.80 2.30
C THR A 39 -36.80 21.64 1.32
N LEU A 40 -36.40 20.44 1.77
CA LEU A 40 -36.29 19.25 0.94
C LEU A 40 -37.51 18.32 1.06
N ASP A 41 -38.51 18.68 1.87
CA ASP A 41 -39.67 17.86 2.20
C ASP A 41 -39.30 16.43 2.67
N ILE A 42 -38.34 16.35 3.61
CA ILE A 42 -37.90 15.10 4.22
C ILE A 42 -38.09 15.14 5.74
N HIS A 43 -38.03 13.97 6.39
CA HIS A 43 -38.07 13.91 7.85
C HIS A 43 -36.84 14.59 8.48
N THR A 44 -37.05 15.39 9.53
CA THR A 44 -35.98 16.05 10.30
C THR A 44 -34.95 15.06 10.84
N THR A 45 -35.37 13.85 11.19
CA THR A 45 -34.47 12.77 11.64
C THR A 45 -33.52 12.31 10.53
N THR A 46 -33.98 12.29 9.27
CA THR A 46 -33.15 11.99 8.10
C THR A 46 -32.08 13.05 7.89
N ALA A 47 -32.47 14.32 7.88
CA ALA A 47 -31.54 15.45 7.75
C ALA A 47 -30.54 15.49 8.91
N SER A 48 -31.02 15.36 10.15
CA SER A 48 -30.21 15.38 11.37
C SER A 48 -29.18 14.26 11.40
N LYS A 49 -29.58 13.00 11.13
CA LYS A 49 -28.65 11.86 11.09
C LYS A 49 -27.57 12.02 10.01
N PHE A 50 -27.96 12.51 8.84
CA PHE A 50 -27.03 12.75 7.76
C PHE A 50 -26.04 13.86 8.13
N LEU A 51 -26.53 15.03 8.54
CA LEU A 51 -25.69 16.19 8.88
C LEU A 51 -24.73 15.89 10.03
N GLN A 52 -25.18 15.15 11.04
CA GLN A 52 -24.33 14.67 12.12
C GLN A 52 -23.17 13.81 11.58
N ARG A 53 -23.45 12.79 10.76
CA ARG A 53 -22.42 11.90 10.21
C ARG A 53 -21.45 12.63 9.28
N VAL A 54 -21.94 13.56 8.47
CA VAL A 54 -21.10 14.39 7.60
C VAL A 54 -20.20 15.31 8.42
N ALA A 55 -20.70 15.83 9.55
CA ALA A 55 -19.90 16.63 10.48
C ALA A 55 -18.84 15.80 11.20
N ASP A 56 -19.18 14.58 11.62
CA ASP A 56 -18.25 13.65 12.27
C ASP A 56 -17.08 13.26 11.33
N LEU A 57 -17.33 13.23 10.02
CA LEU A 57 -16.31 13.05 8.97
C LEU A 57 -15.55 14.35 8.62
N GLY A 58 -15.86 15.47 9.27
CA GLY A 58 -15.23 16.77 9.04
C GLY A 58 -15.58 17.44 7.69
N LEU A 59 -16.60 16.94 6.99
CA LEU A 59 -17.00 17.45 5.67
C LEU A 59 -17.89 18.69 5.75
N VAL A 60 -18.55 18.90 6.90
CA VAL A 60 -19.25 20.13 7.25
C VAL A 60 -18.80 20.58 8.63
N GLU A 61 -18.89 21.88 8.87
CA GLU A 61 -18.78 22.40 10.22
C GLU A 61 -20.08 22.20 10.98
N ARG A 62 -19.95 22.06 12.29
CA ARG A 62 -21.05 21.93 13.22
C ARG A 62 -20.80 22.82 14.43
N GLN A 63 -21.80 23.60 14.81
CA GLN A 63 -21.77 24.40 16.03
C GLN A 63 -23.06 24.24 16.82
N ALA A 64 -23.00 24.46 18.13
CA ALA A 64 -24.20 24.48 18.96
C ALA A 64 -25.00 25.75 18.63
N HIS A 65 -26.29 25.56 18.31
CA HIS A 65 -27.24 26.68 18.20
C HIS A 65 -27.83 26.99 19.58
N ASP A 66 -28.22 25.94 20.30
CA ASP A 66 -28.68 26.00 21.69
C ASP A 66 -28.28 24.72 22.46
N SER A 67 -28.87 24.52 23.64
CA SER A 67 -28.61 23.36 24.50
C SER A 67 -28.99 22.00 23.90
N ARG A 68 -29.76 21.96 22.80
CA ARG A 68 -30.37 20.75 22.24
C ARG A 68 -30.19 20.61 20.72
N THR A 69 -29.76 21.66 20.03
CA THR A 69 -29.73 21.73 18.57
C THR A 69 -28.40 22.25 18.05
N PHE A 70 -28.09 21.86 16.82
CA PHE A 70 -26.85 22.19 16.14
C PHE A 70 -27.14 22.76 14.77
N GLU A 71 -26.30 23.72 14.38
CA GLU A 71 -26.23 24.28 13.04
C GLU A 71 -25.08 23.66 12.26
N TYR A 72 -25.25 23.62 10.95
CA TYR A 72 -24.30 23.03 10.02
C TYR A 72 -23.98 23.99 8.88
N ARG A 73 -22.71 24.01 8.47
CA ARG A 73 -22.23 24.85 7.37
C ARG A 73 -21.22 24.10 6.51
N LEU A 74 -21.33 24.26 5.20
CA LEU A 74 -20.32 23.80 4.26
C LEU A 74 -19.19 24.85 4.18
N ARG A 75 -17.93 24.45 4.40
CA ARG A 75 -16.77 25.38 4.30
C ARG A 75 -16.53 25.90 2.88
N SER A 76 -16.84 25.07 1.90
CA SER A 76 -16.62 25.33 0.48
C SER A 76 -17.68 24.59 -0.31
N SER A 77 -18.27 25.24 -1.31
CA SER A 77 -19.18 24.63 -2.30
C SER A 77 -18.53 23.50 -3.11
N HIS A 78 -17.20 23.39 -3.04
CA HIS A 78 -16.41 22.34 -3.66
C HIS A 78 -15.79 21.44 -2.58
N LEU A 79 -16.31 20.21 -2.49
CA LEU A 79 -15.71 19.15 -1.69
C LEU A 79 -14.69 18.39 -2.53
N ARG A 80 -13.45 18.30 -2.05
CA ARG A 80 -12.38 17.51 -2.64
C ARG A 80 -11.98 16.42 -1.67
N PHE A 81 -11.91 15.19 -2.17
CA PHE A 81 -11.44 14.03 -1.43
C PHE A 81 -10.07 13.65 -1.96
N ASP A 82 -9.02 13.93 -1.18
CA ASP A 82 -7.69 13.41 -1.45
C ASP A 82 -7.52 12.14 -0.60
N VAL A 83 -7.47 11.00 -1.29
CA VAL A 83 -7.26 9.69 -0.69
C VAL A 83 -5.80 9.34 -0.87
N ASP A 84 -5.14 9.07 0.24
CA ASP A 84 -3.81 8.49 0.20
C ASP A 84 -3.96 6.98 0.04
N LEU A 85 -3.47 6.46 -1.09
CA LEU A 85 -3.44 5.02 -1.37
C LEU A 85 -2.08 4.41 -1.03
N SER A 86 -1.13 5.20 -0.52
CA SER A 86 0.08 4.65 0.04
C SER A 86 -0.27 3.98 1.37
N ASP A 87 -0.12 2.65 1.41
CA ASP A 87 -0.12 1.90 2.67
C ASP A 87 1.06 2.41 3.49
N ASP A 88 0.77 3.11 4.59
CA ASP A 88 1.76 3.56 5.57
C ASP A 88 2.63 2.36 6.00
N ALA A 89 3.89 2.35 5.53
CA ALA A 89 5.06 1.62 6.05
C ALA A 89 5.03 0.07 6.25
N GLY A 90 3.92 -0.63 5.99
CA GLY A 90 3.80 -2.09 6.17
C GLY A 90 4.42 -2.97 5.07
N PRO A 91 4.21 -2.69 3.77
CA PRO A 91 4.58 -3.65 2.72
C PRO A 91 6.08 -3.73 2.43
N LEU A 92 6.79 -2.59 2.37
CA LEU A 92 8.15 -2.58 1.83
C LEU A 92 9.13 -3.35 2.73
N ARG A 93 9.03 -3.18 4.06
CA ARG A 93 9.90 -3.89 5.00
C ARG A 93 9.67 -5.39 4.94
N GLU A 94 8.42 -5.84 4.95
CA GLU A 94 8.07 -7.25 4.84
C GLU A 94 8.50 -7.83 3.49
N VAL A 95 8.40 -7.05 2.40
CA VAL A 95 8.87 -7.46 1.06
C VAL A 95 10.40 -7.57 1.02
N VAL A 96 11.12 -6.67 1.68
CA VAL A 96 12.58 -6.78 1.85
C VAL A 96 12.91 -8.03 2.65
N ASP A 97 12.22 -8.29 3.75
CA ASP A 97 12.45 -9.48 4.58
C ASP A 97 12.20 -10.78 3.78
N PHE A 98 11.17 -10.82 2.92
CA PHE A 98 10.96 -11.94 1.98
C PHE A 98 12.16 -12.17 1.07
N TYR A 99 12.69 -11.12 0.43
CA TYR A 99 13.84 -11.26 -0.46
C TYR A 99 15.13 -11.60 0.28
N VAL A 100 15.30 -11.11 1.52
CA VAL A 100 16.42 -11.50 2.38
C VAL A 100 16.35 -13.00 2.68
N VAL A 101 15.20 -13.54 3.07
CA VAL A 101 15.03 -14.98 3.31
C VAL A 101 15.31 -15.79 2.05
N TYR A 102 14.83 -15.34 0.89
CA TYR A 102 15.10 -15.96 -0.40
C TYR A 102 16.60 -16.06 -0.68
N PHE A 103 17.34 -14.94 -0.60
CA PHE A 103 18.78 -14.94 -0.86
C PHE A 103 19.56 -15.73 0.19
N GLN A 104 19.20 -15.65 1.47
CA GLN A 104 19.83 -16.45 2.52
C GLN A 104 19.71 -17.96 2.22
N SER A 105 18.51 -18.43 1.91
CA SER A 105 18.28 -19.82 1.54
C SER A 105 19.04 -20.21 0.26
N LEU A 106 19.11 -19.30 -0.72
CA LEU A 106 19.88 -19.53 -1.94
C LEU A 106 21.37 -19.77 -1.63
N PHE A 107 22.00 -18.89 -0.86
CA PHE A 107 23.42 -19.02 -0.47
C PHE A 107 23.69 -20.27 0.36
N GLU A 108 22.81 -20.61 1.30
CA GLU A 108 22.93 -21.83 2.10
C GLU A 108 22.90 -23.09 1.24
N LYS A 109 21.98 -23.16 0.27
CA LYS A 109 21.88 -24.31 -0.64
C LYS A 109 23.10 -24.43 -1.54
N ILE A 110 23.61 -23.32 -2.07
CA ILE A 110 24.82 -23.33 -2.90
C ILE A 110 26.04 -23.77 -2.09
N ARG A 111 26.15 -23.31 -0.83
CA ARG A 111 27.17 -23.77 0.10
C ARG A 111 27.06 -25.28 0.34
N SER A 112 25.84 -25.81 0.52
CA SER A 112 25.61 -27.24 0.71
C SER A 112 25.97 -28.08 -0.52
N PHE A 113 25.96 -27.48 -1.72
CA PHE A 113 26.38 -28.13 -2.96
C PHE A 113 27.91 -28.29 -3.06
N GLY A 114 28.68 -27.54 -2.25
CA GLY A 114 30.14 -27.67 -2.18
C GLY A 114 30.89 -26.98 -3.32
N ALA A 115 30.35 -25.87 -3.85
CA ALA A 115 30.95 -25.11 -4.96
C ALA A 115 31.49 -23.72 -4.50
N PRO A 116 32.64 -23.65 -3.82
CA PRO A 116 33.16 -22.41 -3.21
C PRO A 116 33.52 -21.32 -4.24
N ALA A 117 33.93 -21.70 -5.45
CA ALA A 117 34.20 -20.73 -6.52
C ALA A 117 32.93 -20.00 -6.98
N ILE A 118 31.81 -20.71 -7.05
CA ILE A 118 30.50 -20.15 -7.41
C ILE A 118 30.01 -19.22 -6.30
N GLN A 119 30.14 -19.64 -5.04
CA GLN A 119 29.82 -18.79 -3.89
C GLN A 119 30.61 -17.48 -3.91
N THR A 120 31.93 -17.56 -4.14
CA THR A 120 32.81 -16.37 -4.16
C THR A 120 32.41 -15.41 -5.29
N GLU A 121 32.12 -15.94 -6.47
CA GLU A 121 31.67 -15.13 -7.63
C GLU A 121 30.33 -14.45 -7.36
N MET A 122 29.37 -15.16 -6.75
CA MET A 122 28.08 -14.59 -6.38
C MET A 122 28.20 -13.48 -5.33
N GLU A 123 29.04 -13.67 -4.31
CA GLU A 123 29.33 -12.66 -3.29
C GLU A 123 30.00 -11.43 -3.93
N HIS A 124 30.90 -11.64 -4.90
CA HIS A 124 31.55 -10.58 -5.65
C HIS A 124 30.55 -9.73 -6.46
N ARG A 125 29.65 -10.36 -7.22
CA ARG A 125 28.61 -9.66 -7.99
C ARG A 125 27.66 -8.86 -7.11
N LEU A 126 27.23 -9.44 -5.99
CA LEU A 126 26.38 -8.71 -5.04
C LEU A 126 27.07 -7.51 -4.42
N THR A 127 28.38 -7.57 -4.18
CA THR A 127 29.12 -6.52 -3.46
C THR A 127 29.65 -5.41 -4.38
N THR A 128 30.06 -5.77 -5.58
CA THR A 128 30.75 -4.88 -6.51
C THR A 128 29.79 -4.33 -7.56
N ASP A 129 29.06 -5.20 -8.24
CA ASP A 129 28.17 -4.81 -9.35
C ASP A 129 26.84 -4.22 -8.83
N HIS A 130 26.43 -4.63 -7.62
CA HIS A 130 25.17 -4.20 -7.00
C HIS A 130 25.38 -3.28 -5.77
N GLN A 131 26.51 -2.58 -5.66
CA GLN A 131 26.74 -1.64 -4.56
C GLN A 131 25.77 -0.44 -4.60
N GLU A 132 25.49 0.07 -5.79
CA GLU A 132 24.49 1.12 -6.03
C GLU A 132 23.07 0.65 -5.72
N LEU A 133 22.81 -0.62 -6.01
CA LEU A 133 21.55 -1.33 -5.77
C LEU A 133 21.22 -1.41 -4.27
N ARG A 134 22.19 -1.84 -3.45
CA ARG A 134 22.04 -1.86 -1.98
C ARG A 134 21.80 -0.46 -1.45
N ARG A 135 22.56 0.52 -1.93
CA ARG A 135 22.44 1.92 -1.50
C ARG A 135 21.05 2.48 -1.84
N ALA A 136 20.53 2.20 -3.04
CA ALA A 136 19.19 2.58 -3.45
C ALA A 136 18.10 1.92 -2.59
N VAL A 137 18.23 0.63 -2.27
CA VAL A 137 17.29 -0.06 -1.36
C VAL A 137 17.33 0.55 0.05
N PHE A 138 18.52 0.81 0.60
CA PHE A 138 18.68 1.45 1.91
C PHE A 138 18.12 2.89 1.93
N ASP A 139 18.42 3.69 0.91
CA ASP A 139 17.92 5.06 0.80
C ASP A 139 16.39 5.09 0.67
N GLN A 140 15.80 4.13 -0.04
CA GLN A 140 14.34 3.98 -0.16
C GLN A 140 13.68 3.53 1.16
N MET A 141 14.32 2.64 1.93
CA MET A 141 13.85 2.25 3.26
C MET A 141 13.86 3.40 4.26
N ILE A 142 14.79 4.35 4.13
CA ILE A 142 14.95 5.49 5.05
C ILE A 142 14.03 6.66 4.66
N VAL A 143 13.84 6.91 3.36
CA VAL A 143 13.18 8.14 2.88
C VAL A 143 11.72 7.89 2.46
N GLY A 144 11.25 6.64 2.37
CA GLY A 144 9.90 6.34 1.85
C GLY A 144 9.71 6.83 0.41
N ALA A 145 10.81 6.98 -0.32
CA ALA A 145 10.85 7.70 -1.59
C ALA A 145 10.39 6.81 -2.75
N GLN A 146 9.22 7.16 -3.32
CA GLN A 146 8.74 7.08 -4.72
C GLN A 146 8.95 5.81 -5.59
N GLY A 147 9.80 4.85 -5.23
CA GLY A 147 10.09 3.65 -6.02
C GLY A 147 9.15 2.46 -5.77
N GLY A 148 8.47 2.41 -4.62
CA GLY A 148 7.49 1.35 -4.31
C GLY A 148 8.03 -0.09 -4.41
N ILE A 149 7.11 -1.07 -4.30
CA ILE A 149 7.42 -2.49 -4.43
C ILE A 149 7.86 -2.86 -5.86
N ASP A 150 7.37 -2.16 -6.87
CA ASP A 150 7.65 -2.49 -8.28
C ASP A 150 9.11 -2.22 -8.64
N TYR A 151 9.71 -1.11 -8.19
CA TYR A 151 11.14 -0.88 -8.39
C TYR A 151 12.00 -1.92 -7.67
N LEU A 152 11.63 -2.29 -6.44
CA LEU A 152 12.31 -3.36 -5.70
C LEU A 152 12.22 -4.70 -6.45
N ARG A 153 11.09 -5.00 -7.11
CA ARG A 153 10.93 -6.20 -7.92
C ARG A 153 11.81 -6.19 -9.17
N GLU A 154 11.92 -5.07 -9.86
CA GLU A 154 12.82 -4.91 -11.01
C GLU A 154 14.28 -5.13 -10.60
N LEU A 155 14.65 -4.49 -9.50
CA LEU A 155 15.97 -4.56 -8.89
C LEU A 155 16.34 -5.99 -8.47
N VAL A 156 15.41 -6.72 -7.86
CA VAL A 156 15.60 -8.14 -7.53
C VAL A 156 15.66 -9.01 -8.79
N ALA A 157 14.90 -8.71 -9.84
CA ALA A 157 14.95 -9.46 -11.10
C ALA A 157 16.32 -9.33 -11.78
N GLU A 158 16.97 -8.18 -11.68
CA GLU A 158 18.35 -8.00 -12.15
C GLU A 158 19.33 -8.87 -11.38
N VAL A 159 19.33 -8.76 -10.05
CA VAL A 159 20.19 -9.57 -9.18
C VAL A 159 19.95 -11.07 -9.41
N HIS A 160 18.68 -11.49 -9.49
CA HIS A 160 18.32 -12.87 -9.73
C HIS A 160 18.92 -13.40 -11.03
N ARG A 161 18.81 -12.64 -12.13
CA ARG A 161 19.36 -13.03 -13.44
C ARG A 161 20.88 -13.14 -13.42
N ASP A 162 21.56 -12.23 -12.74
CA ASP A 162 23.02 -12.27 -12.63
C ASP A 162 23.50 -13.47 -11.82
N LEU A 163 22.86 -13.72 -10.67
CA LEU A 163 23.16 -14.90 -9.86
C LEU A 163 22.80 -16.21 -10.58
N TRP A 164 21.69 -16.21 -11.32
CA TRP A 164 21.29 -17.33 -12.16
C TRP A 164 22.36 -17.64 -13.20
N SER A 165 22.87 -16.63 -13.92
CA SER A 165 23.90 -16.81 -14.93
C SER A 165 25.15 -17.47 -14.36
N VAL A 166 25.60 -17.03 -13.18
CA VAL A 166 26.77 -17.62 -12.49
C VAL A 166 26.51 -19.07 -12.09
N CYS A 167 25.33 -19.34 -11.50
CA CYS A 167 24.97 -20.67 -11.04
C CYS A 167 24.75 -21.65 -12.20
N ALA A 168 24.07 -21.24 -13.26
CA ALA A 168 23.82 -22.06 -14.43
C ALA A 168 25.13 -22.44 -15.16
N GLN A 169 26.07 -21.50 -15.24
CA GLN A 169 27.40 -21.77 -15.83
C GLN A 169 28.25 -22.70 -14.96
N GLY A 170 28.20 -22.53 -13.63
CA GLY A 170 29.05 -23.31 -12.71
C GLY A 170 28.47 -24.68 -12.30
N LEU A 171 27.16 -24.78 -12.08
CA LEU A 171 26.47 -25.99 -11.61
C LEU A 171 25.78 -26.76 -12.74
N GLY A 172 25.55 -26.12 -13.89
CA GLY A 172 24.62 -26.56 -14.92
C GLY A 172 23.19 -26.06 -14.66
N GLU A 173 22.41 -25.91 -15.72
CA GLU A 173 21.06 -25.31 -15.67
C GLU A 173 20.08 -26.08 -14.78
N VAL A 174 20.10 -27.42 -14.84
CA VAL A 174 19.13 -28.25 -14.10
C VAL A 174 19.37 -28.21 -12.58
N PRO A 175 20.62 -28.40 -12.08
CA PRO A 175 20.91 -28.21 -10.65
C PRO A 175 20.67 -26.77 -10.18
N ALA A 176 21.06 -25.76 -10.97
CA ALA A 176 20.79 -24.36 -10.64
C ALA A 176 19.29 -24.09 -10.50
N LYS A 177 18.47 -24.59 -11.43
CA LYS A 177 17.00 -24.49 -11.35
C LYS A 177 16.44 -25.04 -10.04
N GLY A 178 16.89 -26.24 -9.65
CA GLY A 178 16.44 -26.89 -8.43
C GLY A 178 16.76 -26.06 -7.18
N VAL A 179 17.96 -25.49 -7.12
CA VAL A 179 18.43 -24.65 -6.01
C VAL A 179 17.58 -23.36 -5.88
N PHE A 180 17.36 -22.66 -7.00
CA PHE A 180 16.58 -21.42 -7.02
C PHE A 180 15.10 -21.65 -6.67
N GLN A 181 14.49 -22.71 -7.20
CA GLN A 181 13.11 -23.08 -6.89
C GLN A 181 12.94 -23.51 -5.42
N ALA A 182 13.93 -24.20 -4.86
CA ALA A 182 13.92 -24.57 -3.45
C ALA A 182 14.04 -23.34 -2.55
N ALA A 183 14.92 -22.39 -2.87
CA ALA A 183 15.07 -21.14 -2.12
C ALA A 183 13.79 -20.28 -2.17
N LEU A 184 13.14 -20.21 -3.34
CA LEU A 184 11.85 -19.52 -3.50
C LEU A 184 10.76 -20.17 -2.63
N ARG A 185 10.70 -21.51 -2.61
CA ARG A 185 9.74 -22.25 -1.78
C ARG A 185 9.94 -21.96 -0.29
N ASP A 186 11.19 -21.88 0.17
CA ASP A 186 11.49 -21.57 1.56
C ASP A 186 11.00 -20.17 1.92
N ALA A 187 11.28 -19.15 1.10
CA ALA A 187 10.78 -17.79 1.31
C ALA A 187 9.24 -17.72 1.31
N MET A 188 8.58 -18.43 0.38
CA MET A 188 7.12 -18.53 0.33
C MET A 188 6.51 -19.25 1.54
N SER A 189 7.24 -20.17 2.17
CA SER A 189 6.76 -20.85 3.38
C SER A 189 6.72 -19.92 4.60
N VAL A 190 7.59 -18.91 4.64
CA VAL A 190 7.67 -17.92 5.72
C VAL A 190 6.67 -16.78 5.50
N TYR A 191 6.48 -16.34 4.24
CA TYR A 191 5.58 -15.23 3.91
C TYR A 191 4.59 -15.57 2.77
N PRO A 192 3.67 -16.54 2.98
CA PRO A 192 2.78 -17.02 1.92
C PRO A 192 1.85 -15.92 1.39
N ASP A 193 1.16 -15.20 2.27
CA ASP A 193 0.17 -14.20 1.88
C ASP A 193 0.81 -12.97 1.21
N LEU A 194 2.01 -12.60 1.66
CA LEU A 194 2.75 -11.45 1.12
C LEU A 194 3.22 -11.71 -0.32
N ALA A 195 3.72 -12.93 -0.59
CA ALA A 195 4.22 -13.31 -1.92
C ALA A 195 3.12 -13.16 -2.99
N TYR A 196 1.89 -13.58 -2.68
CA TYR A 196 0.74 -13.45 -3.58
C TYR A 196 0.23 -12.02 -3.69
N ARG A 197 0.06 -11.31 -2.56
CA ARG A 197 -0.47 -9.94 -2.55
C ARG A 197 0.43 -8.96 -3.29
N CYS A 198 1.75 -9.12 -3.18
CA CYS A 198 2.73 -8.20 -3.75
C CYS A 198 3.38 -8.71 -5.06
N GLY A 199 3.01 -9.91 -5.52
CA GLY A 199 3.52 -10.49 -6.77
C GLY A 199 5.04 -10.75 -6.75
N LEU A 200 5.58 -11.16 -5.59
CA LEU A 200 7.03 -11.23 -5.34
C LEU A 200 7.73 -12.40 -6.03
N THR A 201 6.98 -13.41 -6.47
CA THR A 201 7.52 -14.57 -7.18
C THR A 201 7.82 -14.28 -8.64
N ARG A 202 7.10 -13.33 -9.26
CA ARG A 202 7.26 -12.96 -10.68
C ARG A 202 8.71 -12.66 -11.11
N PRO A 203 9.51 -11.86 -10.36
CA PRO A 203 10.90 -11.61 -10.73
C PRO A 203 11.84 -12.83 -10.54
N LEU A 204 11.36 -13.91 -9.93
CA LEU A 204 12.15 -15.10 -9.55
C LEU A 204 11.76 -16.37 -10.33
N GLU A 205 10.80 -16.26 -11.25
CA GLU A 205 10.28 -17.36 -12.08
C GLU A 205 10.93 -17.41 -13.48
N SER A 206 11.67 -16.36 -13.86
CA SER A 206 12.32 -16.16 -15.16
C SER A 206 13.77 -16.63 -15.18
#